data_AF-A0A2E5DZZ4-F1
#
_entry.id   AF-A0A2E5DZZ4-F1
#
_cell.length_a   1.000
_cell.length_b   1.000
_cell.length_c   1.000
_cell.angle_alpha   90.00
_cell.angle_beta   90.00
_cell.angle_gamma   90.00
#
_symmetry.space_group_name_H-M   'P 1'
#
loop_
_entity.id
_entity.type
_entity.pdbx_description
1 polymer ?
#
loop_
_entity_poly.entity_id
_entity_poly.type
_entity_poly.pdbx_seq_one_letter_code
_entity_poly.pdbx_strand_id
1 'polypeptide(L)'
;MLEGVMLLWFILTALSLVFVVVDIRRTPEATVLKWGFVILTIFTGPIGAFFYVLGCREPLPGTHEKYVAATWRQVLGSTMHCAAGDGLGIVAGTALASVMEFGGAADIAIEYVIGFGFGWMFFQAFAMRDMAGGDYLKSLKMTLIPEFFSMNMLMAGMMVVSKPWMAEVEGSMSPASASFWFIMSMALLAGFICAYPMNWWLVTRNLKHGMMTVRKAQTAAPEGSADMGSMSHGEHSHHSGDHQGHDQSGEHGEMSGRPSAGAVAAMGLLSILILAIGVAVVL
;
A
#
# COMPACT_ATOMS: atom_id res chain seq x y z
N MET A 1 -9.71 -31.38 9.93
CA MET A 1 -9.98 -30.62 8.69
C MET A 1 -9.18 -29.33 8.60
N LEU A 2 -9.10 -28.54 9.69
CA LEU A 2 -8.31 -27.30 9.72
C LEU A 2 -6.82 -27.51 9.36
N GLU A 3 -6.20 -28.59 9.83
CA GLU A 3 -4.79 -28.91 9.57
C GLU A 3 -4.45 -29.04 8.08
N GLY A 4 -5.29 -29.74 7.30
CA GLY A 4 -5.07 -29.88 5.86
C GLY A 4 -5.18 -28.55 5.11
N VAL A 5 -6.12 -27.70 5.51
CA VAL A 5 -6.29 -26.35 4.96
C VAL A 5 -5.10 -25.47 5.30
N MET A 6 -4.64 -25.48 6.56
CA MET A 6 -3.47 -24.73 7.00
C MET A 6 -2.20 -25.21 6.28
N LEU A 7 -1.99 -26.52 6.16
CA LEU A 7 -0.85 -27.08 5.44
C LEU A 7 -0.84 -26.62 3.98
N LEU A 8 -1.98 -26.73 3.29
CA LEU A 8 -2.11 -26.25 1.92
C LEU A 8 -1.84 -24.73 1.83
N TRP A 9 -2.39 -23.94 2.75
CA TRP A 9 -2.19 -22.50 2.82
C TRP A 9 -0.71 -22.13 2.96
N PHE A 10 0.02 -22.80 3.86
CA PHE A 10 1.45 -22.54 4.07
C PHE A 10 2.32 -23.01 2.88
N ILE A 11 1.97 -24.13 2.24
CA ILE A 11 2.64 -24.57 1.00
C ILE A 11 2.45 -23.53 -0.10
N LEU A 12 1.22 -23.07 -0.32
CA LEU A 12 0.91 -22.04 -1.33
C LEU A 12 1.58 -20.71 -0.98
N THR A 13 1.63 -20.34 0.29
CA THR A 13 2.34 -19.15 0.78
C THR A 13 3.83 -19.25 0.46
N ALA A 14 4.48 -20.37 0.74
CA ALA A 14 5.90 -20.58 0.45
C ALA A 14 6.20 -20.46 -1.05
N LEU A 15 5.40 -21.12 -1.90
CA LEU A 15 5.55 -21.04 -3.36
C LEU A 15 5.34 -19.61 -3.88
N SER A 16 4.32 -18.92 -3.36
CA SER A 16 3.97 -17.55 -3.71
C SER A 16 5.07 -16.57 -3.30
N LEU A 17 5.63 -16.75 -2.11
CA LEU A 17 6.75 -15.95 -1.61
C LEU A 17 8.00 -16.12 -2.48
N VAL A 18 8.38 -17.36 -2.80
CA VAL A 18 9.52 -17.64 -3.68
C VAL A 18 9.32 -16.97 -5.05
N PHE A 19 8.12 -17.09 -5.62
CA PHE A 19 7.78 -16.43 -6.88
C PHE A 19 7.94 -14.91 -6.79
N VAL A 20 7.30 -14.25 -5.81
CA VAL A 20 7.33 -12.79 -5.67
C VAL A 20 8.76 -12.29 -5.41
N VAL A 21 9.51 -12.93 -4.50
CA VAL A 21 10.89 -12.52 -4.17
C VAL A 21 11.84 -12.59 -5.38
N VAL A 22 11.61 -13.51 -6.30
CA VAL A 22 12.40 -13.65 -7.52
C VAL A 22 11.96 -12.64 -8.58
N ASP A 23 10.66 -12.57 -8.87
CA ASP A 23 10.11 -11.77 -9.98
C ASP A 23 10.20 -10.25 -9.68
N ILE A 24 9.94 -9.83 -8.43
CA ILE A 24 9.91 -8.42 -8.02
C ILE A 24 11.26 -7.69 -8.15
N ARG A 25 12.36 -8.44 -8.22
CA ARG A 25 13.70 -7.88 -8.46
C ARG A 25 13.78 -7.18 -9.80
N ARG A 26 13.01 -7.64 -10.78
CA ARG A 26 12.97 -7.11 -12.16
C ARG A 26 11.95 -5.98 -12.33
N THR A 27 10.95 -5.90 -11.46
CA THR A 27 9.93 -4.84 -11.52
C THR A 27 10.56 -3.47 -11.23
N PRO A 28 10.31 -2.43 -12.04
CA PRO A 28 10.86 -1.09 -11.83
C PRO A 28 10.11 -0.29 -10.74
N GLU A 29 9.74 -0.92 -9.62
CA GLU A 29 9.03 -0.29 -8.50
C GLU A 29 10.01 0.28 -7.45
N ALA A 30 9.57 1.27 -6.67
CA ALA A 30 10.33 1.77 -5.53
C ALA A 30 10.68 0.64 -4.53
N THR A 31 11.92 0.64 -4.02
CA THR A 31 12.43 -0.43 -3.14
C THR A 31 11.54 -0.67 -1.93
N VAL A 32 10.95 0.38 -1.36
CA VAL A 32 10.07 0.27 -0.19
C VAL A 32 8.78 -0.47 -0.55
N LEU A 33 8.17 -0.19 -1.70
CA LEU A 33 6.98 -0.92 -2.16
C LEU A 33 7.30 -2.37 -2.57
N LYS A 34 8.52 -2.63 -3.06
CA LYS A 34 8.98 -4.03 -3.27
C LYS A 34 8.94 -4.83 -1.98
N TRP A 35 9.46 -4.27 -0.89
CA TRP A 35 9.37 -4.89 0.42
C TRP A 35 7.93 -5.01 0.90
N GLY A 36 7.08 -4.00 0.64
CA GLY A 36 5.64 -4.08 0.89
C GLY A 36 4.99 -5.32 0.26
N PHE A 37 5.28 -5.61 -1.01
CA PHE A 37 4.72 -6.79 -1.69
C PHE A 37 5.24 -8.09 -1.12
N VAL A 38 6.54 -8.16 -0.81
CA VAL A 38 7.14 -9.35 -0.21
C VAL A 38 6.50 -9.63 1.16
N ILE A 39 6.42 -8.62 2.02
CA ILE A 39 5.88 -8.75 3.38
C ILE A 39 4.39 -9.09 3.34
N LEU A 40 3.61 -8.40 2.51
CA LEU A 40 2.20 -8.75 2.34
C LEU A 40 2.05 -10.20 1.86
N THR A 41 2.91 -10.68 0.96
CA THR A 41 2.89 -12.07 0.46
C THR A 41 3.28 -13.07 1.54
N ILE A 42 4.20 -12.74 2.46
CA ILE A 42 4.52 -13.60 3.62
C ILE A 42 3.26 -13.86 4.43
N PHE A 43 2.43 -12.83 4.65
CA PHE A 43 1.24 -12.94 5.48
C PHE A 43 0.01 -13.43 4.74
N THR A 44 -0.15 -13.13 3.44
CA THR A 44 -1.40 -13.39 2.69
C THR A 44 -1.23 -14.43 1.58
N GLY A 45 -0.01 -14.96 1.42
CA GLY A 45 0.32 -16.06 0.53
C GLY A 45 -0.11 -15.82 -0.92
N PRO A 46 -0.91 -16.74 -1.51
CA PRO A 46 -1.29 -16.66 -2.92
C PRO A 46 -2.11 -15.40 -3.25
N ILE A 47 -2.84 -14.83 -2.28
CA ILE A 47 -3.61 -13.60 -2.50
C ILE A 47 -2.66 -12.41 -2.67
N GLY A 48 -1.62 -12.32 -1.83
CA GLY A 48 -0.58 -11.29 -1.97
C GLY A 48 0.16 -11.39 -3.30
N ALA A 49 0.52 -12.61 -3.72
CA ALA A 49 1.13 -12.83 -5.04
C ALA A 49 0.18 -12.46 -6.19
N PHE A 50 -1.12 -12.76 -6.08
CA PHE A 50 -2.13 -12.35 -7.07
C PHE A 50 -2.21 -10.82 -7.19
N PHE A 51 -2.23 -10.10 -6.07
CA PHE A 51 -2.19 -8.63 -6.06
C PHE A 51 -0.90 -8.07 -6.64
N TYR A 52 0.24 -8.70 -6.40
CA TYR A 52 1.49 -8.33 -7.04
C TYR A 52 1.40 -8.44 -8.58
N VAL A 53 0.93 -9.58 -9.08
CA VAL A 53 0.86 -9.85 -10.52
C VAL A 53 -0.10 -8.89 -11.24
N LEU A 54 -1.27 -8.60 -10.66
CA LEU A 54 -2.26 -7.73 -11.30
C LEU A 54 -2.05 -6.24 -11.04
N GLY A 55 -1.39 -5.91 -9.92
CA GLY A 55 -1.22 -4.55 -9.44
C GLY A 55 0.06 -3.89 -9.96
N CYS A 56 1.20 -4.58 -9.84
CA CYS A 56 2.53 -3.96 -9.98
C CYS A 56 3.42 -4.64 -11.01
N ARG A 57 3.24 -5.94 -11.27
CA ARG A 57 4.10 -6.65 -12.22
C ARG A 57 4.01 -6.03 -13.61
N GLU A 58 5.15 -5.53 -14.11
CA GLU A 58 5.23 -4.88 -15.42
C GLU A 58 4.87 -5.89 -16.54
N PRO A 59 3.81 -5.64 -17.33
CA PRO A 59 3.38 -6.59 -18.36
C PRO A 59 4.27 -6.57 -19.61
N LEU A 60 4.77 -5.38 -19.98
CA LEU A 60 5.66 -5.16 -21.12
C LEU A 60 6.77 -4.19 -20.72
N PRO A 61 8.03 -4.41 -21.15
CA PRO A 61 9.14 -3.53 -20.80
C PRO A 61 8.87 -2.06 -21.11
N GLY A 62 9.05 -1.19 -20.12
CA GLY A 62 8.89 0.26 -20.25
C GLY A 62 7.44 0.75 -20.14
N THR A 63 6.50 -0.10 -19.71
CA THR A 63 5.07 0.26 -19.59
C THR A 63 4.59 0.37 -18.14
N HIS A 64 5.45 0.12 -17.15
CA HIS A 64 5.06 0.07 -15.74
C HIS A 64 4.32 1.34 -15.26
N GLU A 65 4.82 2.54 -15.54
CA GLU A 65 4.21 3.83 -15.15
C GLU A 65 2.77 3.93 -15.64
N LYS A 66 2.56 3.62 -16.93
CA LYS A 66 1.23 3.65 -17.55
C LYS A 66 0.34 2.54 -16.99
N TYR A 67 0.92 1.38 -16.70
CA TYR A 67 0.20 0.24 -16.14
C TYR A 67 -0.33 0.55 -14.73
N VAL A 68 0.52 1.07 -13.85
CA VAL A 68 0.18 1.37 -12.46
C VAL A 68 -0.61 2.67 -12.29
N ALA A 69 -0.71 3.52 -13.32
CA ALA A 69 -1.45 4.78 -13.26
C ALA A 69 -2.96 4.63 -13.01
N ALA A 70 -3.53 3.45 -13.27
CA ALA A 70 -4.94 3.19 -12.98
C ALA A 70 -5.24 3.40 -11.48
N THR A 71 -6.31 4.14 -11.15
CA THR A 71 -6.64 4.50 -9.76
C THR A 71 -6.71 3.30 -8.83
N TRP A 72 -7.37 2.21 -9.23
CA TRP A 72 -7.47 1.01 -8.39
C TRP A 72 -6.12 0.36 -8.10
N ARG A 73 -5.14 0.47 -9.02
CA ARG A 73 -3.77 0.00 -8.81
C ARG A 73 -3.02 0.91 -7.85
N GLN A 74 -3.17 2.23 -7.98
CA GLN A 74 -2.63 3.19 -7.00
C GLN A 74 -3.20 2.93 -5.60
N VAL A 75 -4.50 2.69 -5.49
CA VAL A 75 -5.17 2.35 -4.23
C VAL A 75 -4.66 1.02 -3.69
N LEU A 76 -4.59 -0.01 -4.53
CA LEU A 76 -4.02 -1.32 -4.17
C LEU A 76 -2.61 -1.16 -3.58
N GLY A 77 -1.73 -0.42 -4.26
CA GLY A 77 -0.38 -0.08 -3.81
C GLY A 77 -0.33 0.66 -2.47
N SER A 78 -1.23 1.63 -2.27
CA SER A 78 -1.35 2.37 -1.02
C SER A 78 -1.83 1.48 0.15
N THR A 79 -2.86 0.66 -0.09
CA THR A 79 -3.44 -0.22 0.92
C THR A 79 -2.45 -1.31 1.33
N MET A 80 -1.77 -1.94 0.36
CA MET A 80 -0.78 -2.97 0.68
C MET A 80 0.40 -2.44 1.49
N HIS A 81 0.81 -1.20 1.24
CA HIS A 81 1.97 -0.62 1.92
C HIS A 81 1.65 -0.37 3.39
N CYS A 82 0.43 0.12 3.67
CA CYS A 82 -0.10 0.19 5.04
C CYS A 82 -0.29 -1.20 5.64
N ALA A 83 -1.00 -2.12 4.98
CA ALA A 83 -1.24 -3.46 5.51
C ALA A 83 0.05 -4.24 5.78
N ALA A 84 1.09 -4.07 4.96
CA ALA A 84 2.39 -4.69 5.19
C ALA A 84 3.10 -4.12 6.43
N GLY A 85 3.10 -2.79 6.60
CA GLY A 85 3.71 -2.12 7.74
C GLY A 85 2.91 -2.34 9.03
N ASP A 86 1.69 -1.80 9.08
CA ASP A 86 0.81 -1.90 10.23
C ASP A 86 0.51 -3.36 10.60
N GLY A 87 0.24 -4.21 9.61
CA GLY A 87 -0.02 -5.63 9.83
C GLY A 87 1.16 -6.38 10.42
N LEU A 88 2.40 -6.12 9.97
CA LEU A 88 3.60 -6.69 10.57
C LEU A 88 3.75 -6.25 12.03
N GLY A 89 3.49 -4.97 12.32
CA GLY A 89 3.53 -4.45 13.69
C GLY A 89 2.42 -5.03 14.57
N ILE A 90 1.19 -5.17 14.07
CA ILE A 90 0.07 -5.80 14.79
C ILE A 90 0.43 -7.24 15.13
N VAL A 91 0.90 -8.04 14.16
CA VAL A 91 1.29 -9.44 14.40
C VAL A 91 2.40 -9.57 15.43
N ALA A 92 3.40 -8.68 15.37
CA ALA A 92 4.46 -8.62 16.38
C ALA A 92 3.91 -8.22 17.76
N GLY A 93 2.97 -7.28 17.80
CA GLY A 93 2.28 -6.85 19.02
C GLY A 93 1.45 -7.95 19.65
N THR A 94 0.65 -8.68 18.86
CA THR A 94 -0.12 -9.85 19.31
C THR A 94 0.81 -10.93 19.84
N ALA A 95 1.91 -11.21 19.14
CA ALA A 95 2.89 -12.20 19.60
C ALA A 95 3.52 -11.77 20.93
N LEU A 96 3.86 -10.50 21.09
CA LEU A 96 4.38 -9.97 22.36
C LEU A 96 3.34 -10.05 23.48
N ALA A 97 2.10 -9.64 23.20
CA ALA A 97 1.01 -9.63 24.16
C ALA A 97 0.65 -11.05 24.63
N SER A 98 0.73 -12.05 23.73
CA SER A 98 0.54 -13.45 24.08
C SER A 98 1.60 -13.99 25.05
N VAL A 99 2.86 -13.55 24.92
CA VAL A 99 3.96 -13.97 25.81
C VAL A 99 3.88 -13.28 27.17
N MET A 100 3.35 -12.04 27.19
CA MET A 100 3.17 -11.25 28.42
C MET A 100 1.82 -11.48 29.09
N GLU A 101 0.96 -12.33 28.51
CA GLU A 101 -0.38 -12.68 29.01
C GLU A 101 -1.30 -11.45 29.23
N PHE A 102 -1.18 -10.44 28.36
CA PHE A 102 -2.13 -9.33 28.36
C PHE A 102 -3.51 -9.78 27.87
N GLY A 103 -4.57 -9.17 28.41
CA GLY A 103 -5.94 -9.50 28.05
C GLY A 103 -6.82 -8.27 27.83
N GLY A 104 -7.93 -8.49 27.11
CA GLY A 104 -8.96 -7.48 26.87
C GLY A 104 -8.43 -6.23 26.17
N ALA A 105 -8.75 -5.05 26.71
CA ALA A 105 -8.40 -3.78 26.08
C ALA A 105 -6.89 -3.50 26.05
N ALA A 106 -6.10 -4.05 26.98
CA ALA A 106 -4.66 -3.84 27.03
C ALA A 106 -3.94 -4.53 25.86
N ASP A 107 -4.38 -5.75 25.51
CA ASP A 107 -3.90 -6.50 24.36
C ASP A 107 -4.11 -5.71 23.05
N ILE A 108 -5.35 -5.27 22.81
CA ILE A 108 -5.72 -4.44 21.64
C ILE A 108 -4.90 -3.14 21.58
N ALA A 109 -4.68 -2.48 22.73
CA ALA A 109 -3.92 -1.25 22.77
C ALA A 109 -2.44 -1.46 22.38
N ILE A 110 -1.84 -2.55 22.83
CA ILE A 110 -0.45 -2.91 22.49
C ILE A 110 -0.33 -3.23 21.00
N GLU A 111 -1.22 -4.07 20.48
CA GLU A 111 -1.31 -4.40 19.06
C GLU A 111 -1.42 -3.12 18.20
N TYR A 112 -2.32 -2.21 18.59
CA TYR A 112 -2.54 -0.97 17.87
C TYR A 112 -1.32 -0.04 17.92
N VAL A 113 -0.73 0.18 19.10
CA VAL A 113 0.42 1.09 19.25
C VAL A 113 1.64 0.58 18.51
N ILE A 114 1.93 -0.72 18.59
CA ILE A 114 3.07 -1.32 17.89
C ILE A 114 2.79 -1.35 16.38
N GLY A 115 1.59 -1.74 15.97
CA GLY A 115 1.12 -1.71 14.58
C GLY A 115 1.29 -0.34 13.95
N PHE A 116 0.57 0.64 14.48
CA PHE A 116 0.58 2.01 13.99
C PHE A 116 1.97 2.64 14.05
N GLY A 117 2.69 2.46 15.16
CA GLY A 117 4.03 3.01 15.32
C GLY A 117 5.00 2.46 14.29
N PHE A 118 4.97 1.15 14.05
CA PHE A 118 5.84 0.51 13.08
C PHE A 118 5.48 0.90 11.64
N GLY A 119 4.20 0.84 11.27
CA GLY A 119 3.74 1.22 9.94
C GLY A 119 3.97 2.69 9.62
N TRP A 120 3.60 3.60 10.53
CA TRP A 120 3.78 5.04 10.33
C TRP A 120 5.25 5.46 10.26
N MET A 121 6.07 5.05 11.22
CA MET A 121 7.46 5.51 11.29
C MET A 121 8.35 4.83 10.24
N PHE A 122 8.32 3.50 10.17
CA PHE A 122 9.30 2.76 9.36
C PHE A 122 8.81 2.47 7.95
N PHE A 123 7.51 2.30 7.72
CA PHE A 123 6.97 2.01 6.38
C PHE A 123 6.56 3.29 5.65
N GLN A 124 5.65 4.09 6.20
CA GLN A 124 5.12 5.26 5.50
C GLN A 124 6.12 6.41 5.45
N ALA A 125 6.62 6.86 6.62
CA ALA A 125 7.46 8.04 6.67
C ALA A 125 8.81 7.81 5.98
N PHE A 126 9.35 6.59 6.03
CA PHE A 126 10.55 6.24 5.28
C PHE A 126 10.31 6.22 3.76
N ALA A 127 9.19 5.65 3.29
CA ALA A 127 8.83 5.65 1.85
C ALA A 127 8.67 7.07 1.29
N MET A 128 8.13 7.99 2.10
CA MET A 128 7.85 9.36 1.70
C MET A 128 9.04 10.31 1.85
N ARG A 129 10.18 9.84 2.39
CA ARG A 129 11.33 10.69 2.71
C ARG A 129 11.83 11.50 1.52
N ASP A 130 12.02 10.84 0.38
CA ASP A 130 12.54 11.50 -0.82
C ASP A 130 11.53 12.50 -1.39
N MET A 131 10.25 12.15 -1.38
CA MET A 131 9.15 13.04 -1.78
C MET A 131 8.99 14.25 -0.86
N ALA A 132 9.34 14.12 0.42
CA ALA A 132 9.32 15.23 1.37
C ALA A 132 10.50 16.19 1.21
N GLY A 133 11.47 15.89 0.34
CA GLY A 133 12.70 16.65 0.16
C GLY A 133 13.82 16.22 1.12
N GLY A 134 13.79 14.96 1.58
CA GLY A 134 14.79 14.40 2.50
C GLY A 134 14.49 14.63 3.99
N ASP A 135 13.49 15.47 4.31
CA ASP A 135 13.05 15.76 5.68
C ASP A 135 12.11 14.67 6.21
N TYR A 136 12.63 13.87 7.13
CA TYR A 136 11.88 12.79 7.77
C TYR A 136 10.78 13.30 8.71
N LEU A 137 10.98 14.43 9.41
CA LEU A 137 9.93 14.99 10.27
C LEU A 137 8.75 15.49 9.44
N LYS A 138 9.02 16.09 8.28
CA LYS A 138 7.98 16.46 7.33
C LYS A 138 7.25 15.23 6.80
N SER A 139 7.98 14.14 6.50
CA SER A 139 7.39 12.87 6.06
C SER A 139 6.45 12.29 7.11
N LEU A 140 6.85 12.28 8.39
CA LEU A 140 6.01 11.86 9.50
C LEU A 140 4.73 12.69 9.59
N LYS A 141 4.84 14.03 9.54
CA LYS A 141 3.68 14.93 9.61
C LYS A 141 2.71 14.72 8.44
N MET A 142 3.22 14.52 7.23
CA MET A 142 2.41 14.33 6.04
C MET A 142 1.69 12.97 6.03
N THR A 143 2.31 11.94 6.61
CA THR A 143 1.78 10.56 6.59
C THR A 143 0.90 10.21 7.78
N LEU A 144 0.96 10.99 8.88
CA LEU A 144 0.24 10.69 10.12
C LEU A 144 -1.28 10.55 9.91
N ILE A 145 -1.93 11.55 9.29
CA ILE A 145 -3.39 11.55 9.12
C ILE A 145 -3.84 10.41 8.17
N PRO A 146 -3.26 10.28 6.96
CA PRO A 146 -3.61 9.18 6.06
C PRO A 146 -3.40 7.80 6.69
N GLU A 147 -2.30 7.61 7.43
CA GLU A 147 -2.02 6.33 8.06
C GLU A 147 -2.97 6.05 9.22
N PHE A 148 -3.26 7.05 10.05
CA PHE A 148 -4.21 6.90 11.16
C PHE A 148 -5.59 6.43 10.66
N PHE A 149 -6.08 7.01 9.56
CA PHE A 149 -7.37 6.65 8.99
C PHE A 149 -7.36 5.22 8.43
N SER A 150 -6.28 4.86 7.75
CA SER A 150 -6.10 3.52 7.17
C SER A 150 -5.97 2.44 8.24
N MET A 151 -5.13 2.69 9.25
CA MET A 151 -4.89 1.79 10.39
C MET A 151 -6.16 1.49 11.17
N ASN A 152 -7.00 2.50 11.43
CA ASN A 152 -8.28 2.29 12.13
C ASN A 152 -9.17 1.26 11.43
N MET A 153 -9.22 1.32 10.09
CA MET A 153 -10.00 0.40 9.28
C MET A 153 -9.36 -0.99 9.22
N LEU A 154 -8.02 -1.03 9.09
CA LEU A 154 -7.24 -2.26 9.08
C LEU A 154 -7.44 -3.03 10.40
N MET A 155 -7.22 -2.37 11.54
CA MET A 155 -7.36 -2.96 12.86
C MET A 155 -8.79 -3.42 13.11
N ALA A 156 -9.80 -2.59 12.79
CA ALA A 156 -11.20 -2.99 12.96
C ALA A 156 -11.53 -4.27 12.19
N GLY A 157 -11.08 -4.40 10.94
CA GLY A 157 -11.29 -5.61 10.14
C GLY A 157 -10.51 -6.82 10.67
N MET A 158 -9.27 -6.61 11.13
CA MET A 158 -8.45 -7.67 11.72
C MET A 158 -9.07 -8.22 13.00
N MET A 159 -9.58 -7.37 13.90
CA MET A 159 -10.12 -7.76 15.20
C MET A 159 -11.35 -8.66 15.08
N VAL A 160 -12.26 -8.34 14.14
CA VAL A 160 -13.50 -9.10 13.90
C VAL A 160 -13.23 -10.54 13.46
N VAL A 161 -12.06 -10.82 12.89
CA VAL A 161 -11.64 -12.19 12.55
C VAL A 161 -10.76 -12.80 13.63
N SER A 162 -9.70 -12.09 14.04
CA SER A 162 -8.67 -12.62 14.93
C SER A 162 -9.21 -13.01 16.30
N LYS A 163 -9.91 -12.10 17.00
CA LYS A 163 -10.35 -12.33 18.39
C LYS A 163 -11.33 -13.51 18.53
N PRO A 164 -12.42 -13.62 17.75
CA PRO A 164 -13.30 -14.79 17.88
C PRO A 164 -12.63 -16.08 17.45
N TRP A 165 -11.80 -16.07 16.39
CA TRP A 165 -11.13 -17.30 15.95
C TRP A 165 -10.05 -17.75 16.94
N MET A 166 -9.34 -16.81 17.56
CA MET A 166 -8.35 -17.13 18.59
C MET A 166 -8.99 -17.71 19.87
N ALA A 167 -10.22 -17.32 20.19
CA ALA A 167 -10.97 -17.90 21.30
C ALA A 167 -11.42 -19.35 21.04
N GLU A 168 -11.73 -19.68 19.79
CA GLU A 168 -12.30 -20.99 19.42
C GLU A 168 -11.26 -22.01 18.95
N VAL A 169 -10.14 -21.57 18.37
CA VAL A 169 -9.11 -22.46 17.80
C VAL A 169 -8.02 -22.75 18.83
N GLU A 170 -7.90 -24.00 19.24
CA GLU A 170 -6.89 -24.45 20.19
C GLU A 170 -5.45 -24.16 19.72
N GLY A 171 -4.59 -23.76 20.66
CA GLY A 171 -3.18 -23.44 20.40
C GLY A 171 -2.94 -22.13 19.64
N SER A 172 -3.98 -21.46 19.16
CA SER A 172 -3.86 -20.25 18.32
C SER A 172 -3.41 -18.99 19.07
N MET A 173 -3.38 -19.02 20.40
CA MET A 173 -2.82 -17.97 21.23
C MET A 173 -1.30 -17.99 21.28
N SER A 174 -0.65 -19.10 20.91
CA SER A 174 0.81 -19.22 20.96
C SER A 174 1.44 -18.89 19.60
N PRO A 175 2.39 -17.95 19.51
CA PRO A 175 3.11 -17.64 18.26
C PRO A 175 3.95 -18.81 17.74
N ALA A 176 4.18 -19.83 18.56
CA ALA A 176 4.85 -21.06 18.13
C ALA A 176 3.93 -22.00 17.32
N SER A 177 2.61 -21.76 17.32
CA SER A 177 1.64 -22.62 16.64
C SER A 177 1.37 -22.15 15.21
N ALA A 178 1.08 -23.10 14.32
CA ALA A 178 0.67 -22.79 12.95
C ALA A 178 -0.71 -22.11 12.90
N SER A 179 -1.60 -22.39 13.86
CA SER A 179 -2.93 -21.80 13.95
C SER A 179 -2.87 -20.29 14.22
N PHE A 180 -1.94 -19.82 15.07
CA PHE A 180 -1.70 -18.40 15.28
C PHE A 180 -1.45 -17.67 13.95
N TRP A 181 -0.46 -18.13 13.19
CA TRP A 181 -0.07 -17.49 11.93
C TRP A 181 -1.17 -17.57 10.87
N PHE A 182 -1.92 -18.66 10.83
CA PHE A 182 -3.05 -18.81 9.93
C PHE A 182 -4.18 -17.83 10.26
N ILE A 183 -4.55 -17.66 11.53
CA ILE A 183 -5.58 -16.70 11.93
C ILE A 183 -5.11 -15.27 11.65
N MET A 184 -3.87 -14.92 11.97
CA MET A 184 -3.32 -13.59 11.66
C MET A 184 -3.30 -13.30 10.16
N SER A 185 -3.02 -14.32 9.34
CA SER A 185 -3.10 -14.24 7.88
C SER A 185 -4.52 -13.88 7.41
N MET A 186 -5.54 -14.60 7.91
CA MET A 186 -6.94 -14.36 7.58
C MET A 186 -7.43 -13.00 8.11
N ALA A 187 -7.01 -12.63 9.31
CA ALA A 187 -7.31 -11.34 9.91
C ALA A 187 -6.74 -10.20 9.07
N LEU A 188 -5.48 -10.30 8.63
CA LEU A 188 -4.86 -9.27 7.80
C LEU A 188 -5.58 -9.10 6.46
N LEU A 189 -6.08 -10.19 5.86
CA LEU A 189 -6.92 -10.11 4.65
C LEU A 189 -8.23 -9.37 4.90
N ALA A 190 -8.91 -9.65 6.01
CA ALA A 190 -10.14 -8.94 6.38
C ALA A 190 -9.87 -7.44 6.65
N GLY A 191 -8.80 -7.14 7.40
CA GLY A 191 -8.34 -5.78 7.61
C GLY A 191 -8.00 -5.06 6.31
N PHE A 192 -7.31 -5.72 5.37
CA PHE A 192 -7.00 -5.17 4.06
C PHE A 192 -8.27 -4.77 3.30
N ILE A 193 -9.28 -5.66 3.29
CA ILE A 193 -10.58 -5.39 2.65
C ILE A 193 -11.26 -4.18 3.30
N CYS A 194 -11.25 -4.08 4.63
CA CYS A 194 -11.81 -2.95 5.36
C CYS A 194 -11.04 -1.64 5.11
N ALA A 195 -9.72 -1.69 4.98
CA ALA A 195 -8.88 -0.52 4.74
C ALA A 195 -8.93 -0.02 3.29
N TYR A 196 -9.30 -0.87 2.33
CA TYR A 196 -9.29 -0.52 0.90
C TYR A 196 -10.18 0.69 0.54
N PRO A 197 -11.46 0.78 0.97
CA PRO A 197 -12.31 1.95 0.69
C PRO A 197 -11.78 3.26 1.27
N MET A 198 -11.19 3.21 2.46
CA MET A 198 -10.58 4.39 3.08
C MET A 198 -9.35 4.86 2.30
N ASN A 199 -8.49 3.92 1.89
CA ASN A 199 -7.35 4.22 1.02
C ASN A 199 -7.79 4.74 -0.35
N TRP A 200 -8.91 4.26 -0.89
CA TRP A 200 -9.49 4.79 -2.12
C TRP A 200 -9.78 6.29 -1.99
N TRP A 201 -10.45 6.68 -0.91
CA TRP A 201 -10.72 8.08 -0.62
C TRP A 201 -9.43 8.89 -0.42
N LEU A 202 -8.46 8.37 0.34
CA LEU A 202 -7.19 9.05 0.60
C LEU A 202 -6.36 9.29 -0.68
N VAL A 203 -6.29 8.29 -1.56
CA VAL A 203 -5.52 8.35 -2.82
C VAL A 203 -6.20 9.28 -3.82
N THR A 204 -7.51 9.14 -4.02
CA THR A 204 -8.26 10.00 -4.96
C THR A 204 -8.29 11.47 -4.54
N ARG A 205 -8.01 11.77 -3.27
CA ARG A 205 -7.92 13.14 -2.72
C ARG A 205 -6.49 13.65 -2.54
N ASN A 206 -5.49 12.95 -3.08
CA ASN A 206 -4.06 13.29 -3.00
C ASN A 206 -3.54 13.46 -1.56
N LEU A 207 -4.14 12.75 -0.60
CA LEU A 207 -3.65 12.66 0.78
C LEU A 207 -2.64 11.52 0.95
N LYS A 208 -2.70 10.50 0.09
CA LYS A 208 -1.78 9.36 0.06
C LYS A 208 -1.39 9.04 -1.39
N HIS A 209 -0.23 8.42 -1.58
CA HIS A 209 0.28 8.01 -2.88
C HIS A 209 0.31 6.49 -2.98
N GLY A 210 0.17 5.97 -4.21
CA GLY A 210 0.25 4.55 -4.50
C GLY A 210 1.61 4.15 -5.06
N MET A 211 1.60 3.37 -6.14
CA MET A 211 2.80 2.83 -6.79
C MET A 211 3.62 3.88 -7.54
N MET A 212 4.95 3.77 -7.44
CA MET A 212 5.90 4.69 -8.03
C MET A 212 6.97 3.94 -8.81
N THR A 213 7.16 4.33 -10.07
CA THR A 213 8.18 3.70 -10.92
C THR A 213 9.53 4.36 -10.72
N VAL A 214 10.55 3.56 -10.40
CA VAL A 214 11.94 4.00 -10.27
C VAL A 214 12.75 3.28 -11.35
N ARG A 215 13.08 4.01 -12.42
CA ARG A 215 14.03 3.54 -13.43
C ARG A 215 15.43 3.96 -13.01
N LYS A 216 16.40 3.05 -13.08
CA LYS A 216 17.81 3.47 -13.13
C LYS A 216 17.93 4.37 -14.35
N ALA A 217 18.49 5.58 -14.17
CA ALA A 217 18.76 6.49 -15.27
C ALA A 217 19.45 5.69 -16.36
N GLN A 218 18.75 5.44 -17.47
CA GLN A 218 19.41 5.00 -18.68
C GLN A 218 20.34 6.17 -19.00
N THR A 219 21.65 5.92 -18.97
CA THR A 219 22.63 6.77 -19.64
C THR A 219 22.00 7.14 -20.97
N ALA A 220 21.60 8.40 -21.09
CA ALA A 220 21.14 8.94 -22.35
C ALA A 220 22.22 8.59 -23.37
N ALA A 221 21.90 7.68 -24.29
CA ALA A 221 22.72 7.53 -25.48
C ALA A 221 22.79 8.94 -26.09
N PRO A 222 23.97 9.50 -26.34
CA PRO A 222 24.05 10.80 -26.96
C PRO A 222 23.39 10.66 -28.33
N GLU A 223 22.27 11.36 -28.53
CA GLU A 223 21.74 11.59 -29.86
C GLU A 223 22.89 12.20 -30.66
N GLY A 224 23.36 11.44 -31.64
CA GLY A 224 24.50 11.82 -32.46
C GLY A 224 24.22 13.15 -33.13
N SER A 225 24.95 14.18 -32.71
CA SER A 225 25.14 15.40 -33.48
C SER A 225 25.85 15.01 -34.78
N ALA A 226 25.05 14.74 -35.82
CA ALA A 226 25.54 14.70 -37.19
C ALA A 226 25.83 16.15 -37.62
N ASP A 227 27.05 16.57 -37.34
CA ASP A 227 27.70 17.71 -37.97
C ASP A 227 27.99 17.36 -39.43
N MET A 228 27.29 18.00 -40.36
CA MET A 228 27.65 18.08 -41.77
C MET A 228 27.27 19.48 -42.26
N GLY A 229 28.22 20.41 -42.13
CA GLY A 229 28.14 21.71 -42.78
C GLY A 229 28.35 21.62 -44.29
N SER A 230 27.49 22.29 -45.06
CA SER A 230 27.85 22.85 -46.37
C SER A 230 26.94 24.03 -46.77
N MET A 231 27.52 25.23 -46.69
CA MET A 231 27.45 26.37 -47.62
C MET A 231 26.11 26.84 -48.26
N SER A 232 25.71 28.05 -47.83
CA SER A 232 25.45 29.30 -48.60
C SER A 232 24.28 29.48 -49.60
N HIS A 233 23.69 30.67 -49.44
CA HIS A 233 22.89 31.55 -50.33
C HIS A 233 21.38 31.31 -50.53
N GLY A 234 20.63 32.40 -50.30
CA GLY A 234 19.40 32.71 -51.04
C GLY A 234 18.25 33.25 -50.18
N GLU A 235 17.99 34.56 -50.29
CA GLU A 235 16.77 35.24 -49.85
C GLU A 235 15.48 34.58 -50.40
N HIS A 236 14.37 34.64 -49.64
CA HIS A 236 13.07 35.20 -50.06
C HIS A 236 11.88 34.79 -49.14
N SER A 237 11.18 35.83 -48.68
CA SER A 237 9.71 36.00 -48.52
C SER A 237 8.80 35.01 -47.75
N HIS A 238 8.07 35.60 -46.79
CA HIS A 238 6.63 35.48 -46.51
C HIS A 238 5.95 34.10 -46.57
N HIS A 239 5.43 33.63 -45.43
CA HIS A 239 4.00 33.30 -45.33
C HIS A 239 3.50 33.26 -43.88
N SER A 240 2.53 34.14 -43.62
CA SER A 240 1.61 34.13 -42.49
C SER A 240 0.65 32.93 -42.64
N GLY A 241 0.37 32.23 -41.54
CA GLY A 241 -0.60 31.14 -41.49
C GLY A 241 -1.20 31.02 -40.11
N ASP A 242 -2.32 31.70 -39.90
CA ASP A 242 -3.26 31.50 -38.80
C ASP A 242 -3.70 30.03 -38.72
N HIS A 243 -3.67 29.45 -37.52
CA HIS A 243 -4.52 28.31 -37.19
C HIS A 243 -5.22 28.56 -35.86
N GLN A 244 -6.49 28.95 -36.00
CA GLN A 244 -7.50 29.05 -34.97
C GLN A 244 -7.88 27.68 -34.41
N GLY A 245 -8.07 27.65 -33.10
CA GLY A 245 -9.21 27.04 -32.38
C GLY A 245 -9.74 25.67 -32.82
N HIS A 246 -9.45 24.66 -32.01
CA HIS A 246 -10.43 23.61 -31.72
C HIS A 246 -10.47 23.34 -30.22
N ASP A 247 -11.37 24.06 -29.54
CA ASP A 247 -11.92 23.67 -28.26
C ASP A 247 -12.63 22.31 -28.43
N GLN A 248 -12.14 21.29 -27.73
CA GLN A 248 -12.96 20.14 -27.38
C GLN A 248 -13.18 20.18 -25.87
N SER A 249 -14.35 20.72 -25.52
CA SER A 249 -15.03 20.55 -24.26
C SER A 249 -15.28 19.05 -24.01
N GLY A 250 -14.32 18.40 -23.37
CA GLY A 250 -14.53 17.14 -22.68
C GLY A 250 -14.84 17.43 -21.22
N GLU A 251 -16.09 17.25 -20.83
CA GLU A 251 -16.56 17.25 -19.44
C GLU A 251 -15.83 16.14 -18.65
N HIS A 252 -14.62 16.42 -18.19
CA HIS A 252 -14.00 15.66 -17.11
C HIS A 252 -14.34 16.37 -15.80
N GLY A 253 -15.35 15.84 -15.11
CA GLY A 253 -15.83 16.35 -13.84
C GLY A 253 -14.69 16.73 -12.89
N GLU A 254 -14.67 18.00 -12.54
CA GLU A 254 -13.88 18.54 -11.45
C GLU A 254 -14.17 17.77 -10.16
N MET A 255 -13.19 17.02 -9.66
CA MET A 255 -13.03 16.85 -8.20
C MET A 255 -11.59 16.45 -7.81
N SER A 256 -10.57 17.05 -8.43
CA SER A 256 -9.15 16.83 -8.09
C SER A 256 -8.56 17.89 -7.14
N GLY A 257 -9.36 18.38 -6.19
CA GLY A 257 -8.90 19.31 -5.14
C GLY A 257 -8.56 18.60 -3.84
N ARG A 258 -7.61 19.15 -3.07
CA ARG A 258 -7.40 18.80 -1.66
C ARG A 258 -8.74 18.90 -0.92
N PRO A 259 -9.12 17.89 -0.11
CA PRO A 259 -10.42 17.88 0.54
C PRO A 259 -10.52 19.01 1.56
N SER A 260 -11.74 19.51 1.79
CA SER A 260 -11.99 20.50 2.83
C SER A 260 -11.64 19.92 4.21
N ALA A 261 -11.27 20.79 5.15
CA ALA A 261 -10.98 20.36 6.53
C ALA A 261 -12.16 19.60 7.17
N GLY A 262 -13.40 19.99 6.85
CA GLY A 262 -14.61 19.29 7.28
C GLY A 262 -14.72 17.88 6.73
N ALA A 263 -14.36 17.66 5.47
CA ALA A 263 -14.35 16.31 4.88
C ALA A 263 -13.29 15.41 5.51
N VAL A 264 -12.10 15.95 5.79
CA VAL A 264 -11.05 15.21 6.53
C VAL A 264 -11.51 14.86 7.94
N ALA A 265 -12.11 15.81 8.66
CA ALA A 265 -12.65 15.57 10.00
C ALA A 265 -13.76 14.51 9.99
N ALA A 266 -14.68 14.55 9.02
CA ALA A 266 -15.75 13.57 8.89
C ALA A 266 -15.21 12.16 8.64
N MET A 267 -14.23 12.01 7.74
CA MET A 267 -13.59 10.70 7.50
C MET A 267 -12.77 10.22 8.69
N GLY A 268 -12.14 11.14 9.44
CA GLY A 268 -11.47 10.83 10.70
C GLY A 268 -12.45 10.29 11.74
N LEU A 269 -13.56 10.98 11.96
CA LEU A 269 -14.63 10.54 12.87
C LEU A 269 -15.21 9.19 12.44
N LEU A 270 -15.45 8.99 11.15
CA LEU A 270 -15.90 7.70 10.60
C LEU A 270 -14.90 6.58 10.92
N SER A 271 -13.61 6.81 10.70
CA SER A 271 -12.56 5.80 10.98
C SER A 271 -12.50 5.44 12.47
N ILE A 272 -12.62 6.45 13.36
CA ILE A 272 -12.63 6.26 14.82
C ILE A 272 -13.89 5.48 15.24
N LEU A 273 -15.06 5.83 14.70
CA LEU A 273 -16.31 5.15 14.99
C LEU A 273 -16.24 3.67 14.58
N ILE A 274 -15.70 3.38 13.39
CA ILE A 274 -15.54 2.01 12.91
C ILE A 274 -14.59 1.21 13.81
N LEU A 275 -13.46 1.81 14.21
CA LEU A 275 -12.56 1.17 15.18
C LEU A 275 -13.25 0.93 16.52
N ALA A 276 -13.97 1.91 17.05
CA ALA A 276 -14.68 1.79 18.33
C ALA A 276 -15.75 0.69 18.29
N ILE A 277 -16.47 0.56 17.17
CA ILE A 277 -17.41 -0.55 16.93
C ILE A 277 -16.66 -1.87 16.91
N GLY A 278 -15.56 -1.97 16.17
CA GLY A 278 -14.73 -3.19 16.11
C GLY A 278 -14.24 -3.62 17.49
N VAL A 279 -13.79 -2.67 18.32
CA VAL A 279 -13.39 -2.91 19.72
C VAL A 279 -14.57 -3.38 20.56
N ALA A 280 -15.72 -2.71 20.47
CA ALA A 280 -16.91 -3.05 21.26
C ALA A 280 -17.52 -4.42 20.90
N VAL A 281 -17.29 -4.91 19.67
CA VAL A 281 -17.77 -6.22 19.21
C VAL A 281 -16.93 -7.38 19.77
N VAL A 282 -15.65 -7.14 20.07
CA VAL A 282 -14.71 -8.22 20.44
C VAL A 282 -14.29 -8.22 21.91
N LEU A 283 -14.63 -7.17 22.66
CA LEU A 283 -14.50 -7.10 24.12
C LEU A 283 -15.76 -7.62 24.80
#